data_AF-A0A4U0UND0-F1
#
_entry.id   AF-A0A4U0UND0-F1
#
_cell.length_a   1.000
_cell.length_b   1.000
_cell.length_c   1.000
_cell.angle_alpha   90.00
_cell.angle_beta   90.00
_cell.angle_gamma   90.00
#
_symmetry.space_group_name_H-M   'P 1'
#
loop_
_entity.id
_entity.type
_entity.pdbx_description
1 polymer ?
#
loop_
_entity_poly.entity_id
_entity_poly.type
_entity_poly.pdbx_seq_one_letter_code
_entity_poly.pdbx_strand_id
1 'polypeptide(L)'
;MLSKRMLSREEEAQIGEEKEKEKEDLEEISAELELADEDDKVPYRIGDSFFSLPVSEVQELLSSSVERINGNVESLGEKLSGLRDEMRELKAALYGRFGRSINLEA
;
A
#
# COMPACT_ATOMS: atom_id res chain seq x y z
N MET A 1 9.22 24.18 -2.06
CA MET A 1 7.80 23.76 -2.02
C MET A 1 7.53 22.65 -3.03
N LEU A 2 7.78 22.83 -4.35
CA LEU A 2 7.60 21.75 -5.35
C LEU A 2 8.50 20.52 -5.10
N SER A 3 9.79 20.72 -4.83
CA SER A 3 10.73 19.61 -4.57
C SER A 3 10.34 18.75 -3.36
N LYS A 4 9.69 19.34 -2.34
CA LYS A 4 9.18 18.61 -1.16
C LYS A 4 7.93 17.77 -1.48
N ARG A 5 7.13 18.18 -2.46
CA ARG A 5 5.96 17.45 -2.98
C ARG A 5 6.33 16.34 -3.96
N MET A 6 7.45 16.48 -4.68
CA MET A 6 7.99 15.41 -5.50
C MET A 6 8.60 14.30 -4.63
N LEU A 7 9.39 14.67 -3.62
CA LEU A 7 9.90 13.69 -2.65
C LEU A 7 8.76 12.90 -1.99
N SER A 8 7.68 13.56 -1.55
CA SER A 8 6.57 12.84 -0.89
C SER A 8 5.85 11.86 -1.83
N ARG A 9 5.84 12.12 -3.14
CA ARG A 9 5.22 11.23 -4.12
C ARG A 9 6.12 10.05 -4.49
N GLU A 10 7.43 10.26 -4.54
CA GLU A 10 8.38 9.15 -4.66
C GLU A 10 8.36 8.26 -3.41
N GLU A 11 8.27 8.86 -2.21
CA GLU A 11 8.09 8.13 -0.95
C GLU A 11 6.78 7.32 -0.94
N GLU A 12 5.66 7.90 -1.37
CA GLU A 12 4.37 7.19 -1.49
C GLU A 12 4.42 6.04 -2.51
N ALA A 13 5.09 6.25 -3.66
CA ALA A 13 5.26 5.21 -4.68
C ALA A 13 6.14 4.07 -4.16
N GLN A 14 7.22 4.39 -3.45
CA GLN A 14 8.12 3.41 -2.87
C GLN A 14 7.45 2.60 -1.74
N ILE A 15 6.62 3.24 -0.92
CA ILE A 15 5.76 2.55 0.05
C ILE A 15 4.80 1.60 -0.66
N GLY A 16 4.26 1.99 -1.82
CA GLY A 16 3.40 1.13 -2.64
C GLY A 16 4.13 -0.13 -3.14
N GLU A 17 5.35 0.03 -3.67
CA GLU A 17 6.18 -1.10 -4.11
C GLU A 17 6.57 -2.03 -2.96
N GLU A 18 6.92 -1.47 -1.79
CA GLU A 18 7.18 -2.27 -0.59
C GLU A 18 5.97 -3.06 -0.13
N LYS A 19 4.76 -2.48 -0.25
CA LYS A 19 3.50 -3.15 0.10
C LYS A 19 3.12 -4.28 -0.86
N GLU A 20 3.37 -4.11 -2.17
CA GLU A 20 3.19 -5.20 -3.15
C GLU A 20 4.17 -6.34 -2.87
N LYS A 21 5.44 -6.03 -2.62
CA LYS A 21 6.41 -7.07 -2.27
C LYS A 21 6.04 -7.80 -0.97
N GLU A 22 5.62 -7.08 0.06
CA GLU A 22 5.15 -7.69 1.32
C GLU A 22 3.96 -8.62 1.07
N LYS A 23 3.05 -8.26 0.15
CA LYS A 23 1.94 -9.12 -0.24
C LYS A 23 2.40 -10.39 -0.97
N GLU A 24 3.29 -10.27 -1.95
CA GLU A 24 3.86 -11.42 -2.67
C GLU A 24 4.56 -12.39 -1.71
N ASP A 25 5.38 -11.88 -0.79
CA ASP A 25 6.06 -12.68 0.23
C ASP A 25 5.05 -13.44 1.14
N LEU A 26 3.93 -12.80 1.51
CA LEU A 26 2.89 -13.45 2.32
C LEU A 26 2.11 -14.52 1.54
N GLU A 27 1.86 -14.30 0.24
CA GLU A 27 1.20 -15.28 -0.63
C GLU A 27 2.08 -16.53 -0.84
N GLU A 28 3.39 -16.35 -1.03
CA GLU A 28 4.35 -17.45 -1.13
C GLU A 28 4.40 -18.27 0.16
N ILE A 29 4.56 -17.63 1.32
CA ILE A 29 4.56 -18.31 2.62
C ILE A 29 3.23 -19.03 2.86
N SER A 30 2.10 -18.42 2.51
CA SER A 30 0.79 -19.04 2.67
C SER A 30 0.70 -20.33 1.85
N ALA A 31 1.20 -20.32 0.61
CA ALA A 31 1.22 -21.51 -0.25
C ALA A 31 2.14 -22.61 0.29
N GLU A 32 3.29 -22.26 0.87
CA GLU A 32 4.18 -23.24 1.51
C GLU A 32 3.50 -23.92 2.73
N LEU A 33 2.72 -23.17 3.50
CA LEU A 33 2.02 -23.67 4.69
C LEU A 33 0.84 -24.60 4.35
N GLU A 34 0.31 -24.60 3.13
CA GLU A 34 -0.82 -25.47 2.73
C GLU A 34 -0.51 -26.98 2.85
N LEU A 35 0.77 -27.36 2.79
CA LEU A 35 1.21 -28.76 2.87
C LEU A 35 1.60 -29.20 4.29
N ALA A 36 1.63 -28.27 5.25
CA ALA A 36 1.98 -28.56 6.64
C ALA A 36 0.76 -29.05 7.44
N ASP A 37 1.01 -29.84 8.48
CA ASP A 37 -0.05 -30.27 9.39
C ASP A 37 -0.57 -29.05 10.21
N GLU A 38 -1.89 -28.92 10.36
CA GLU A 38 -2.53 -27.74 11.00
C GLU A 38 -2.10 -27.50 12.46
N ASP A 39 -1.65 -28.56 13.15
CA ASP A 39 -1.17 -28.57 14.53
C ASP A 39 0.34 -28.30 14.66
N ASP A 40 1.09 -28.33 13.55
CA ASP A 40 2.52 -28.05 13.58
C ASP A 40 2.76 -26.60 13.99
N LYS A 41 3.88 -26.37 14.68
CA LYS A 41 4.22 -25.04 15.16
C LYS A 41 5.28 -24.39 14.30
N VAL A 42 4.99 -23.18 13.86
CA VAL A 42 5.91 -22.35 13.07
C VAL A 42 6.21 -21.04 13.78
N PRO A 43 7.42 -20.46 13.58
CA PRO A 43 7.76 -19.16 14.15
C PRO A 43 7.06 -18.03 13.37
N TYR A 44 6.21 -17.28 14.06
CA TYR A 44 5.52 -16.11 13.55
C TYR A 44 6.07 -14.82 14.16
N ARG A 45 6.38 -13.81 13.33
CA ARG A 45 7.01 -12.56 13.79
C ARG A 45 5.96 -11.49 14.11
N ILE A 46 6.02 -10.94 15.32
CA ILE A 46 5.23 -9.77 15.75
C ILE A 46 6.18 -8.70 16.28
N GLY A 47 6.30 -7.59 15.56
CA GLY A 47 7.32 -6.57 15.83
C GLY A 47 8.73 -7.17 15.71
N ASP A 48 9.51 -7.10 16.79
CA ASP A 48 10.88 -7.62 16.86
C ASP A 48 10.97 -9.01 17.54
N SER A 49 9.83 -9.64 17.83
CA SER A 49 9.75 -10.92 18.55
C SER A 49 9.14 -12.02 17.70
N PHE A 50 9.51 -13.27 17.98
CA PHE A 50 8.95 -14.46 17.33
C PHE A 50 8.17 -15.29 18.34
N PHE A 51 7.00 -15.75 17.91
CA PHE A 51 6.09 -16.61 18.67
C PHE A 51 5.91 -17.94 17.93
N SER A 52 5.90 -19.04 18.66
CA SER A 52 5.66 -20.37 18.08
C SER A 52 4.16 -20.64 18.11
N LEU A 53 3.51 -20.55 16.94
CA LEU A 53 2.07 -20.67 16.79
C LEU A 53 1.72 -21.87 15.89
N PRO A 54 0.55 -22.51 16.09
CA PRO A 54 0.03 -23.52 15.17
C PRO A 54 -0.11 -22.98 13.75
N VAL A 55 0.08 -23.84 12.74
CA VAL A 55 -0.08 -23.49 11.31
C VAL A 55 -1.47 -22.91 11.04
N SER A 56 -2.52 -23.51 11.61
CA SER A 56 -3.90 -23.02 11.49
C SER A 56 -4.07 -21.57 11.93
N GLU A 57 -3.53 -21.22 13.11
CA GLU A 57 -3.57 -19.85 13.64
C GLU A 57 -2.77 -18.89 12.76
N VAL A 58 -1.61 -19.32 12.25
CA VAL A 58 -0.78 -18.49 11.37
C VAL A 58 -1.49 -18.24 10.03
N GLN A 59 -2.15 -19.23 9.44
CA GLN A 59 -2.90 -19.07 8.20
C GLN A 59 -4.04 -18.04 8.35
N GLU A 60 -4.79 -18.07 9.46
CA GLU A 60 -5.83 -17.06 9.74
C GLU A 60 -5.24 -15.64 9.88
N LEU A 61 -4.09 -15.52 10.56
CA LEU A 61 -3.38 -14.24 10.73
C LEU A 61 -2.82 -13.70 9.40
N LEU A 62 -2.29 -14.57 8.55
CA LEU A 62 -1.81 -14.22 7.22
C LEU A 62 -2.96 -13.75 6.32
N SER A 63 -4.06 -14.50 6.27
CA SER A 63 -5.25 -14.13 5.51
C SER A 63 -5.80 -12.75 5.92
N SER A 64 -5.97 -12.53 7.23
CA SER A 64 -6.41 -11.24 7.78
C SER A 64 -5.44 -10.09 7.43
N SER A 65 -4.14 -10.38 7.38
CA SER A 65 -3.12 -9.39 7.03
C SER A 65 -3.19 -8.99 5.56
N VAL A 66 -3.36 -9.96 4.65
CA VAL A 66 -3.55 -9.72 3.22
C VAL A 66 -4.81 -8.90 2.96
N GLU A 67 -5.94 -9.24 3.58
CA GLU A 67 -7.19 -8.47 3.47
C GLU A 67 -7.00 -7.02 3.90
N ARG A 68 -6.33 -6.79 5.04
CA ARG A 68 -6.03 -5.45 5.54
C ARG A 68 -5.12 -4.67 4.60
N ILE A 69 -4.10 -5.30 4.02
CA ILE A 69 -3.20 -4.65 3.05
C ILE A 69 -4.00 -4.26 1.80
N ASN A 70 -4.80 -5.16 1.25
CA ASN A 70 -5.64 -4.89 0.08
C ASN A 70 -6.59 -3.69 0.32
N GLY A 71 -7.28 -3.65 1.46
CA GLY A 71 -8.15 -2.52 1.81
C GLY A 71 -7.41 -1.19 1.95
N ASN A 72 -6.17 -1.21 2.46
CA ASN A 72 -5.34 -0.01 2.53
C ASN A 72 -4.90 0.48 1.14
N VAL A 73 -4.50 -0.44 0.26
CA VAL A 73 -4.13 -0.13 -1.12
C VAL A 73 -5.31 0.50 -1.87
N GLU A 74 -6.50 -0.08 -1.74
CA GLU A 74 -7.72 0.46 -2.36
C GLU A 74 -8.03 1.87 -1.86
N SER A 75 -8.06 2.08 -0.55
CA SER A 75 -8.32 3.40 0.05
C SER A 75 -7.28 4.46 -0.35
N LEU A 76 -6.00 4.08 -0.44
CA LEU A 76 -4.95 4.98 -0.93
C LEU A 76 -5.14 5.30 -2.41
N GLY A 77 -5.53 4.32 -3.22
CA GLY A 77 -5.86 4.51 -4.63
C GLY A 77 -7.00 5.51 -4.85
N GLU A 78 -8.07 5.39 -4.07
CA GLU A 78 -9.21 6.33 -4.11
C GLU A 78 -8.79 7.75 -3.74
N LYS A 79 -8.04 7.92 -2.64
CA LYS A 79 -7.52 9.24 -2.22
C LYS A 79 -6.65 9.87 -3.29
N LEU A 80 -5.78 9.07 -3.92
CA LEU A 80 -4.89 9.53 -4.97
C LEU A 80 -5.67 9.96 -6.22
N SER A 81 -6.73 9.24 -6.57
CA SER A 81 -7.65 9.65 -7.65
C SER A 81 -8.36 10.97 -7.32
N GLY A 82 -8.92 11.10 -6.12
CA GLY A 82 -9.59 12.32 -5.67
C GLY A 82 -8.67 13.54 -5.73
N LEU A 83 -7.44 13.42 -5.23
CA LEU A 83 -6.44 14.49 -5.30
C LEU A 83 -6.07 14.87 -6.75
N ARG A 84 -6.04 13.90 -7.67
CA ARG A 84 -5.80 14.17 -9.11
C ARG A 84 -6.96 14.94 -9.73
N ASP A 85 -8.20 14.62 -9.35
CA ASP A 85 -9.39 15.31 -9.85
C ASP A 85 -9.47 16.74 -9.29
N GLU A 86 -9.26 16.94 -7.98
CA GLU A 86 -9.14 18.27 -7.37
C GLU A 86 -8.05 19.13 -8.04
N MET A 87 -6.89 18.53 -8.33
CA MET A 87 -5.81 19.21 -9.03
C MET A 87 -6.21 19.62 -10.45
N ARG A 88 -7.00 18.78 -11.15
CA ARG A 88 -7.51 19.08 -12.50
C ARG A 88 -8.49 20.25 -12.47
N GLU A 89 -9.43 20.23 -11.53
CA GLU A 89 -10.40 21.32 -11.34
C GLU A 89 -9.71 22.64 -10.98
N LEU A 90 -8.75 22.61 -10.07
CA LEU A 90 -8.00 23.78 -9.67
C LEU A 90 -7.18 24.36 -10.84
N LYS A 91 -6.53 23.50 -11.64
CA LYS A 91 -5.83 23.94 -12.87
C LYS A 91 -6.80 24.62 -13.83
N ALA A 92 -7.98 24.03 -14.06
CA ALA A 92 -8.99 24.61 -14.94
C ALA A 92 -9.47 25.99 -14.44
N ALA A 93 -9.74 26.11 -13.13
CA ALA A 93 -10.14 27.38 -12.52
C ALA A 93 -9.05 28.46 -12.64
N LEU A 94 -7.79 28.11 -12.42
CA LEU A 94 -6.65 29.03 -12.56
C LEU A 94 -6.44 29.46 -14.01
N TYR A 95 -6.49 28.54 -14.97
CA TYR A 95 -6.43 28.90 -16.39
C TYR A 95 -7.62 29.73 -16.84
N GLY A 96 -8.83 29.47 -16.32
CA GLY A 96 -10.00 30.31 -16.58
C GLY A 96 -9.84 31.75 -16.08
N ARG A 97 -9.14 31.95 -14.96
CA ARG A 97 -8.96 33.27 -14.35
C ARG A 97 -7.73 34.04 -14.86
N PHE A 98 -6.61 33.35 -15.06
CA PHE A 98 -5.33 33.96 -15.40
C PHE A 98 -4.92 33.73 -16.87
N GLY A 99 -5.58 32.83 -17.59
CA GLY A 99 -5.33 32.58 -19.01
C GLY A 99 -3.87 32.18 -19.29
N ARG A 100 -3.28 32.79 -20.33
CA ARG A 100 -1.90 32.51 -20.78
C ARG A 100 -0.82 33.20 -19.95
N SER A 101 -1.18 33.92 -18.88
CA SER A 101 -0.21 34.59 -18.00
C SER A 101 0.51 33.65 -17.03
N ILE A 102 0.07 32.39 -16.95
CA ILE A 102 0.65 31.35 -16.10
C ILE A 102 0.90 30.06 -16.90
N ASN A 103 1.85 29.23 -16.45
CA ASN A 103 2.06 27.87 -16.94
C ASN A 103 2.10 26.88 -15.78
N LEU A 104 1.22 25.87 -15.79
CA LEU A 104 1.03 24.88 -14.73
C LEU A 104 1.35 23.44 -15.17
N GLU A 105 1.91 23.27 -16.38
CA GLU A 105 2.38 21.99 -16.93
C GLU A 105 3.87 21.84 -16.59
N ALA A 106 4.19 20.94 -15.65
CA ALA A 106 5.52 20.50 -15.26
C ALA A 106 5.44 19.04 -14.79
#